data_AF-A0A959M2R3-F1
#
_entry.id   AF-A0A959M2R3-F1
#
_cell.length_a   1.000
_cell.length_b   1.000
_cell.length_c   1.000
_cell.angle_alpha   90.00
_cell.angle_beta   90.00
_cell.angle_gamma   90.00
#
_symmetry.space_group_name_H-M   'P 1'
#
loop_
_entity.id
_entity.type
_entity.pdbx_description
1 polymer ?
#
loop_
_entity_poly.entity_id
_entity_poly.type
_entity_poly.pdbx_seq_one_letter_code
_entity_poly.pdbx_strand_id
1 'polypeptide(L)'
;MLKHLFFICLLSTSLWQCSNSSDDACRYGKPKPIFSDEMAGVVSHSFLQEGQEGNEQIRLQSGLEVEIYQTGCDAIKQEFRFTLQDLPPTQPDAFWISAAAACFIELSTLEADPIIFSQYAQAIQQYAPNFILGEQAELATGFYMMIDGIKMGGEGLLRVVFQSTKE
;
A
#
# COMPACT_ATOMS: atom_id res chain seq x y z
N MET A 1 39.45 6.84 71.17
CA MET A 1 38.46 7.83 71.66
C MET A 1 37.82 8.51 70.46
N LEU A 2 36.50 8.73 70.54
CA LEU A 2 35.61 9.52 69.66
C LEU A 2 35.37 8.98 68.24
N LYS A 3 34.29 8.21 68.00
CA LYS A 3 32.85 8.57 67.90
C LYS A 3 32.49 9.38 66.65
N HIS A 4 31.78 8.68 65.77
CA HIS A 4 30.90 9.08 64.68
C HIS A 4 30.52 10.56 64.55
N LEU A 5 30.58 11.04 63.31
CA LEU A 5 29.67 12.07 62.82
C LEU A 5 29.29 11.77 61.36
N PHE A 6 28.00 11.55 61.13
CA PHE A 6 27.18 12.15 60.06
C PHE A 6 27.68 12.06 58.60
N PHE A 7 26.89 11.77 57.57
CA PHE A 7 25.46 11.59 57.39
C PHE A 7 25.32 11.23 55.89
N ILE A 8 24.49 10.25 55.58
CA ILE A 8 23.65 10.13 54.39
C ILE A 8 24.01 11.08 53.22
N CYS A 9 24.55 10.51 52.14
CA CYS A 9 24.22 10.93 50.78
C CYS A 9 24.05 9.67 49.92
N LEU A 10 23.08 8.84 50.36
CA LEU A 10 22.37 7.92 49.48
C LEU A 10 21.60 8.77 48.44
N LEU A 11 21.48 8.23 47.24
CA LEU A 11 20.55 8.65 46.19
C LEU A 11 20.83 10.01 45.56
N SER A 12 21.77 10.05 44.62
CA SER A 12 21.70 11.00 43.50
C SER A 12 21.73 10.23 42.18
N THR A 13 20.55 9.69 41.85
CA THR A 13 19.95 9.76 40.51
C THR A 13 20.87 9.51 39.31
N SER A 14 21.37 8.28 39.17
CA SER A 14 21.85 7.74 37.90
C SER A 14 20.71 7.01 37.17
N LEU A 15 19.66 7.75 36.79
CA LEU A 15 18.60 7.26 35.90
C LEU A 15 18.30 8.31 34.85
N TRP A 16 19.31 8.69 34.08
CA TRP A 16 19.11 9.21 32.73
C TRP A 16 19.43 8.08 31.76
N GLN A 17 18.64 7.01 31.86
CA GLN A 17 18.48 6.08 30.75
C GLN A 17 17.57 6.81 29.75
N CYS A 18 18.15 7.67 28.92
CA CYS A 18 17.48 8.09 27.70
C CYS A 18 17.30 6.81 26.86
N SER A 19 16.13 6.18 26.96
CA SER A 19 15.65 5.29 25.92
C SER A 19 15.30 6.16 24.72
N ASN A 20 16.32 6.55 23.94
CA ASN A 20 16.06 6.83 22.55
C ASN A 20 15.64 5.49 21.96
N SER A 21 14.32 5.31 21.88
CA SER A 21 13.70 4.31 21.04
C SER A 21 14.39 4.39 19.69
N SER A 22 15.23 3.39 19.40
CA SER A 22 15.68 3.12 18.06
C SER A 22 14.44 3.17 17.18
N ASP A 23 14.46 3.99 16.11
CA ASP A 23 13.72 3.64 14.91
C ASP A 23 14.08 2.17 14.65
N ASP A 24 13.18 1.26 15.02
CA ASP A 24 13.40 -0.17 14.88
C ASP A 24 13.81 -0.44 13.43
N ALA A 25 14.79 -1.33 13.26
CA ALA A 25 15.41 -1.65 11.99
C ALA A 25 14.38 -2.26 11.02
N CYS A 26 13.57 -1.39 10.42
CA CYS A 26 12.54 -1.72 9.45
C CYS A 26 13.23 -2.29 8.20
N ARG A 27 12.95 -3.56 7.87
CA ARG A 27 13.67 -4.28 6.80
C ARG A 27 13.50 -3.61 5.43
N TYR A 28 12.32 -3.06 5.14
CA TYR A 28 12.01 -2.45 3.84
C TYR A 28 11.79 -0.93 3.90
N GLY A 29 11.98 -0.31 5.07
CA GLY A 29 11.80 1.13 5.26
C GLY A 29 10.35 1.58 5.43
N LYS A 30 10.16 2.87 5.70
CA LYS A 30 8.84 3.49 5.82
C LYS A 30 8.23 3.69 4.41
N PRO A 31 6.90 3.53 4.25
CA PRO A 31 6.21 3.79 2.98
C PRO A 31 6.48 5.20 2.43
N LYS A 32 6.41 5.35 1.11
CA LYS A 32 6.64 6.61 0.40
C LYS A 32 5.59 6.77 -0.70
N PRO A 33 5.16 8.00 -1.01
CA PRO A 33 4.23 8.22 -2.11
C PRO A 33 4.87 7.77 -3.43
N ILE A 34 4.06 7.16 -4.29
CA ILE A 34 4.42 6.75 -5.65
C ILE A 34 4.22 7.92 -6.62
N PHE A 35 3.23 8.78 -6.35
CA PHE A 35 2.79 9.90 -7.17
C PHE A 35 3.12 11.25 -6.52
N SER A 36 2.89 12.31 -7.29
CA SER A 36 3.00 13.69 -6.79
C SER A 36 2.11 14.62 -7.60
N ASP A 37 1.77 15.78 -7.02
CA ASP A 37 0.96 16.81 -7.69
C ASP A 37 1.64 17.45 -8.91
N GLU A 38 2.96 17.24 -9.08
CA GLU A 38 3.73 17.76 -10.21
C GLU A 38 3.62 16.88 -11.46
N MET A 39 3.09 15.66 -11.33
CA MET A 39 3.00 14.71 -12.43
C MET A 39 1.87 15.08 -13.40
N ALA A 40 2.18 15.09 -14.69
CA ALA A 40 1.19 15.26 -15.74
C ALA A 40 0.12 14.15 -15.63
N GLY A 41 -1.16 14.55 -15.67
CA GLY A 41 -2.30 13.65 -15.56
C GLY A 41 -2.86 13.48 -14.14
N VAL A 42 -2.14 13.91 -13.09
CA VAL A 42 -2.65 13.94 -11.71
C VAL A 42 -3.39 15.26 -11.46
N VAL A 43 -4.64 15.18 -11.00
CA VAL A 43 -5.50 16.33 -10.68
C VAL A 43 -5.45 16.69 -9.20
N SER A 44 -5.37 15.67 -8.35
CA SER A 44 -5.18 15.84 -6.91
C SER A 44 -4.41 14.66 -6.36
N HIS A 45 -3.48 14.91 -5.45
CA HIS A 45 -2.76 13.88 -4.72
C HIS A 45 -2.71 14.21 -3.22
N SER A 46 -2.72 13.18 -2.39
CA SER A 46 -2.43 13.29 -0.95
C SER A 46 -1.77 12.02 -0.44
N PHE A 47 -0.88 12.18 0.54
CA PHE A 47 -0.19 11.07 1.19
C PHE A 47 -0.21 11.28 2.70
N LEU A 48 -0.70 10.28 3.42
CA LEU A 48 -0.72 10.23 4.88
C LEU A 48 0.10 9.03 5.34
N GLN A 49 1.07 9.26 6.23
CA GLN A 49 1.85 8.21 6.84
C GLN A 49 1.58 8.15 8.35
N GLU A 50 1.17 6.98 8.82
CA GLU A 50 0.91 6.70 10.23
C GLU A 50 1.77 5.52 10.68
N GLY A 51 2.88 5.82 11.35
CA GLY A 51 3.87 4.81 11.74
C GLY A 51 4.49 4.11 10.52
N GLN A 52 4.18 2.83 10.35
CA GLN A 52 4.72 1.94 9.31
C GLN A 52 3.76 1.70 8.14
N GLU A 53 2.63 2.42 8.15
CA GLU A 53 1.61 2.37 7.11
C GLU A 53 1.57 3.71 6.36
N GLY A 54 1.28 3.63 5.06
CA GLY A 54 1.08 4.78 4.19
C GLY A 54 -0.23 4.63 3.44
N ASN A 55 -1.00 5.70 3.35
CA ASN A 55 -2.17 5.81 2.49
C ASN A 55 -1.93 6.94 1.49
N GLU A 56 -1.95 6.59 0.21
CA GLU A 56 -1.84 7.53 -0.90
C GLU A 56 -3.15 7.59 -1.67
N GLN A 57 -3.65 8.79 -1.93
CA GLN A 57 -4.86 9.00 -2.72
C GLN A 57 -4.55 9.89 -3.91
N ILE A 58 -4.98 9.48 -5.09
CA ILE A 58 -4.88 10.28 -6.32
C ILE A 58 -6.19 10.30 -7.09
N ARG A 59 -6.43 11.40 -7.80
CA ARG A 59 -7.44 11.50 -8.86
C ARG A 59 -6.75 11.91 -10.15
N LEU A 60 -7.04 11.19 -11.23
CA LEU A 60 -6.49 11.48 -12.55
C LEU A 60 -7.41 12.39 -13.37
N GLN A 61 -6.87 12.97 -14.45
CA GLN A 61 -7.64 13.79 -15.40
C GLN A 61 -8.79 13.04 -16.07
N SER A 62 -8.68 11.72 -16.20
CA SER A 62 -9.74 10.83 -16.67
C SER A 62 -10.94 10.73 -15.72
N GLY A 63 -10.74 11.13 -14.46
CA GLY A 63 -11.69 10.88 -13.37
C GLY A 63 -11.42 9.59 -12.60
N LEU A 64 -10.42 8.78 -12.97
CA LEU A 64 -10.02 7.60 -12.19
C LEU A 64 -9.52 8.02 -10.81
N GLU A 65 -10.09 7.43 -9.77
CA GLU A 65 -9.67 7.61 -8.39
C GLU A 65 -9.00 6.35 -7.89
N VAL A 66 -7.86 6.52 -7.24
CA VAL A 66 -7.06 5.41 -6.71
C VAL A 66 -6.63 5.74 -5.29
N GLU A 67 -6.89 4.81 -4.38
CA GLU A 67 -6.34 4.81 -3.03
C GLU A 67 -5.35 3.64 -2.90
N ILE A 68 -4.17 3.89 -2.32
CA ILE A 68 -3.07 2.93 -2.24
C ILE A 68 -2.64 2.82 -0.78
N TYR A 69 -2.90 1.65 -0.21
CA TYR A 69 -2.41 1.30 1.13
C TYR A 69 -1.09 0.56 1.00
N GLN A 70 -0.10 1.00 1.77
CA GLN A 70 1.26 0.48 1.72
C GLN A 70 1.74 0.12 3.12
N THR A 71 2.34 -1.06 3.26
CA THR A 71 3.06 -1.47 4.47
C THR A 71 4.45 -1.99 4.10
N GLY A 72 5.44 -1.74 4.96
CA GLY A 72 6.85 -2.04 4.66
C GLY A 72 7.70 -2.57 5.82
N CYS A 73 7.17 -2.74 7.04
CA CYS A 73 8.03 -3.16 8.16
C CYS A 73 8.40 -4.65 8.11
N ASP A 74 7.40 -5.52 8.13
CA ASP A 74 7.59 -6.97 8.26
C ASP A 74 7.32 -7.71 6.95
N ALA A 75 6.39 -7.19 6.16
CA ALA A 75 6.07 -7.66 4.81
C ALA A 75 5.78 -6.46 3.90
N ILE A 76 6.18 -6.57 2.63
CA ILE A 76 5.72 -5.63 1.61
C ILE A 76 4.32 -6.07 1.21
N LYS A 77 3.34 -5.19 1.46
CA LYS A 77 1.96 -5.30 0.98
C LYS A 77 1.54 -3.96 0.39
N GLN A 78 1.01 -4.01 -0.83
CA GLN A 78 0.44 -2.85 -1.52
C GLN A 78 -0.97 -3.20 -1.98
N GLU A 79 -1.93 -2.40 -1.57
CA GLU A 79 -3.33 -2.57 -1.94
C GLU A 79 -3.80 -1.34 -2.70
N PHE A 80 -4.17 -1.55 -3.96
CA PHE A 80 -4.76 -0.55 -4.82
C PHE A 80 -6.28 -0.69 -4.79
N ARG A 81 -6.97 0.39 -4.50
CA ARG A 81 -8.42 0.51 -4.53
C ARG A 81 -8.82 1.51 -5.60
N PHE A 82 -9.42 1.01 -6.67
CA PHE A 82 -9.90 1.81 -7.78
C PHE A 82 -11.41 2.02 -7.64
N THR A 83 -11.84 3.27 -7.76
CA THR A 83 -13.27 3.60 -7.88
C THR A 83 -13.65 3.63 -9.35
N LEU A 84 -14.47 2.67 -9.77
CA LEU A 84 -15.04 2.59 -11.12
C LEU A 84 -16.44 3.21 -11.13
N GLN A 85 -16.70 4.10 -12.07
CA GLN A 85 -18.00 4.76 -12.22
C GLN A 85 -18.83 4.13 -13.36
N ASP A 86 -20.12 4.47 -13.42
CA ASP A 86 -21.04 4.10 -14.50
C ASP A 86 -21.14 2.60 -14.82
N LEU A 87 -21.02 1.74 -13.81
CA LEU A 87 -21.05 0.30 -13.99
C LEU A 87 -22.46 -0.22 -14.30
N PRO A 88 -22.64 -1.04 -15.37
CA PRO A 88 -23.88 -1.75 -15.64
C PRO A 88 -24.38 -2.59 -14.44
N PRO A 89 -25.70 -2.91 -14.36
CA PRO A 89 -26.35 -3.58 -13.23
C PRO A 89 -25.61 -4.80 -12.68
N THR A 90 -25.06 -5.64 -13.54
CA THR A 90 -24.32 -6.86 -13.19
C THR A 90 -23.02 -6.92 -13.96
N GLN A 91 -21.97 -7.45 -13.33
CA GLN A 91 -20.68 -7.69 -13.96
C GLN A 91 -20.26 -9.14 -13.74
N PRO A 92 -19.78 -9.85 -14.78
CA PRO A 92 -19.19 -11.17 -14.61
C PRO A 92 -17.81 -11.06 -13.94
N ASP A 93 -17.32 -12.12 -13.32
CA ASP A 93 -16.01 -12.09 -12.64
C ASP A 93 -14.85 -11.65 -13.56
N ALA A 94 -14.88 -12.08 -14.81
CA ALA A 94 -13.91 -11.71 -15.84
C ALA A 94 -13.86 -10.19 -16.11
N PHE A 95 -14.93 -9.46 -15.83
CA PHE A 95 -14.95 -8.00 -15.93
C PHE A 95 -13.94 -7.37 -14.97
N TRP A 96 -13.94 -7.78 -13.70
CA TRP A 96 -13.10 -7.18 -12.66
C TRP A 96 -11.61 -7.43 -12.91
N ILE A 97 -11.26 -8.62 -13.40
CA ILE A 97 -9.89 -8.95 -13.81
C ILE A 97 -9.45 -8.07 -14.98
N SER A 98 -10.33 -7.87 -15.97
CA SER A 98 -10.04 -7.02 -17.13
C SER A 98 -9.93 -5.53 -16.73
N ALA A 99 -10.79 -5.08 -15.82
CA ALA A 99 -10.77 -3.73 -15.27
C ALA A 99 -9.48 -3.46 -14.49
N ALA A 100 -8.99 -4.43 -13.71
CA ALA A 100 -7.72 -4.32 -12.99
C ALA A 100 -6.55 -4.06 -13.95
N ALA A 101 -6.44 -4.86 -15.01
CA ALA A 101 -5.41 -4.64 -16.01
C ALA A 101 -5.54 -3.25 -16.67
N ALA A 102 -6.76 -2.81 -16.99
CA ALA A 102 -7.01 -1.50 -17.60
C ALA A 102 -6.59 -0.34 -16.68
N CYS A 103 -6.91 -0.41 -15.39
CA CYS A 103 -6.49 0.60 -14.41
C CYS A 103 -4.95 0.70 -14.32
N PHE A 104 -4.23 -0.43 -14.30
CA PHE A 104 -2.76 -0.39 -14.30
C PHE A 104 -2.16 0.09 -15.62
N ILE A 105 -2.80 -0.18 -16.76
CA ILE A 105 -2.41 0.42 -18.04
C ILE A 105 -2.54 1.95 -17.96
N GLU A 106 -3.63 2.45 -17.41
CA GLU A 106 -3.83 3.89 -17.24
C GLU A 106 -2.77 4.51 -16.32
N LEU A 107 -2.49 3.89 -15.17
CA LEU A 107 -1.40 4.33 -14.29
C LEU A 107 -0.04 4.31 -15.00
N SER A 108 0.21 3.35 -15.89
CA SER A 108 1.46 3.27 -16.67
C SER A 108 1.64 4.41 -17.68
N THR A 109 0.60 5.20 -17.94
CA THR A 109 0.71 6.40 -18.78
C THR A 109 1.24 7.61 -18.02
N LEU A 110 1.28 7.53 -16.69
CA LEU A 110 1.83 8.56 -15.81
C LEU A 110 3.37 8.43 -15.75
N GLU A 111 4.04 9.53 -15.39
CA GLU A 111 5.51 9.55 -15.26
C GLU A 111 6.01 8.78 -14.02
N ALA A 112 5.11 8.43 -13.09
CA ALA A 112 5.40 7.57 -11.95
C ALA A 112 5.60 6.12 -12.41
N ASP A 113 6.87 5.67 -12.41
CA ASP A 113 7.30 4.29 -12.68
C ASP A 113 6.43 3.51 -13.70
N PRO A 114 6.37 4.00 -14.96
CA PRO A 114 5.49 3.41 -15.99
C PRO A 114 5.81 1.94 -16.27
N ILE A 115 7.04 1.50 -15.96
CA ILE A 115 7.49 0.13 -16.15
C ILE A 115 6.79 -0.80 -15.16
N ILE A 116 6.74 -0.48 -13.87
CA ILE A 116 6.12 -1.34 -12.87
C ILE A 116 4.61 -1.51 -13.15
N PHE A 117 3.89 -0.44 -13.44
CA PHE A 117 2.45 -0.53 -13.70
C PHE A 117 2.13 -1.30 -14.99
N SER A 118 2.92 -1.13 -16.04
CA SER A 118 2.75 -1.93 -17.25
C SER A 118 3.05 -3.43 -17.02
N GLN A 119 4.02 -3.75 -16.14
CA GLN A 119 4.28 -5.12 -15.73
C GLN A 119 3.13 -5.72 -14.92
N TYR A 120 2.52 -4.96 -14.01
CA TYR A 120 1.33 -5.40 -13.27
C TYR A 120 0.17 -5.70 -14.21
N ALA A 121 -0.11 -4.82 -15.17
CA ALA A 121 -1.14 -5.05 -16.18
C ALA A 121 -0.87 -6.33 -17.01
N GLN A 122 0.37 -6.54 -17.45
CA GLN A 122 0.77 -7.73 -18.20
C GLN A 122 0.61 -9.00 -17.37
N ALA A 123 1.02 -8.98 -16.09
CA ALA A 123 0.86 -10.10 -15.18
C ALA A 123 -0.62 -10.45 -14.98
N ILE A 124 -1.48 -9.46 -14.74
CA ILE A 124 -2.93 -9.67 -14.60
C ILE A 124 -3.49 -10.33 -15.88
N GLN A 125 -3.13 -9.84 -17.06
CA GLN A 125 -3.60 -10.39 -18.34
C GLN A 125 -3.09 -11.82 -18.58
N GLN A 126 -1.82 -12.10 -18.29
CA GLN A 126 -1.23 -13.43 -18.47
C GLN A 126 -1.86 -14.47 -17.54
N TYR A 127 -2.15 -14.09 -16.30
CA TYR A 127 -2.73 -14.98 -15.29
C TYR A 127 -4.26 -14.94 -15.26
N ALA A 128 -4.90 -14.11 -16.09
CA ALA A 128 -6.36 -13.93 -16.16
C ALA A 128 -7.17 -15.24 -16.13
N PRO A 129 -6.81 -16.29 -16.90
CA PRO A 129 -7.58 -17.54 -16.91
C PRO A 129 -7.55 -18.31 -15.58
N ASN A 130 -6.60 -18.01 -14.70
CA ASN A 130 -6.35 -18.72 -13.45
C ASN A 130 -6.80 -17.92 -12.21
N PHE A 131 -7.28 -16.69 -12.36
CA PHE A 131 -7.80 -15.93 -11.23
C PHE A 131 -9.19 -16.42 -10.83
N ILE A 132 -9.36 -16.56 -9.53
CA ILE A 132 -10.66 -16.64 -8.87
C ILE A 132 -10.77 -15.35 -8.06
N LEU A 133 -11.87 -14.62 -8.23
CA LEU A 133 -12.05 -13.36 -7.51
C LEU A 133 -12.08 -13.59 -6.00
N GLY A 134 -11.40 -12.70 -5.27
CA GLY A 134 -11.24 -12.78 -3.83
C GLY A 134 -10.23 -13.85 -3.35
N GLU A 135 -9.64 -14.64 -4.26
CA GLU A 135 -8.60 -15.61 -3.90
C GLU A 135 -7.20 -15.10 -4.27
N GLN A 136 -6.21 -15.45 -3.46
CA GLN A 136 -4.81 -15.16 -3.74
C GLN A 136 -4.25 -16.14 -4.78
N ALA A 137 -3.67 -15.62 -5.85
CA ALA A 137 -2.86 -16.37 -6.81
C ALA A 137 -1.36 -16.03 -6.65
N GLU A 138 -0.50 -17.03 -6.80
CA GLU A 138 0.95 -16.83 -6.80
C GLU A 138 1.42 -16.49 -8.22
N LEU A 139 2.02 -15.30 -8.40
CA LEU A 139 2.50 -14.84 -9.72
C LEU A 139 3.96 -15.21 -9.96
N ALA A 140 4.72 -15.29 -8.88
CA ALA A 140 6.11 -15.73 -8.82
C ALA A 140 6.37 -16.27 -7.42
N THR A 141 7.45 -17.04 -7.24
CA THR A 141 7.81 -17.61 -5.94
C THR A 141 7.86 -16.55 -4.84
N GLY A 142 6.95 -16.66 -3.87
CA GLY A 142 6.86 -15.71 -2.75
C GLY A 142 6.25 -14.34 -3.11
N PHE A 143 5.51 -14.25 -4.22
CA PHE A 143 4.78 -13.05 -4.60
C PHE A 143 3.35 -13.39 -5.00
N TYR A 144 2.40 -12.84 -4.26
CA TYR A 144 0.98 -13.15 -4.37
C TYR A 144 0.20 -11.93 -4.82
N MET A 145 -0.86 -12.17 -5.60
CA MET A 145 -1.82 -11.17 -5.98
C MET A 145 -3.24 -11.65 -5.75
N MET A 146 -4.11 -10.75 -5.31
CA MET A 146 -5.56 -10.96 -5.22
C MET A 146 -6.26 -9.84 -5.98
N ILE A 147 -7.32 -10.19 -6.71
CA ILE A 147 -8.23 -9.23 -7.33
C ILE A 147 -9.62 -9.48 -6.75
N ASP A 148 -10.28 -8.43 -6.28
CA ASP A 148 -11.63 -8.47 -5.74
C ASP A 148 -12.43 -7.27 -6.25
N GLY A 149 -13.75 -7.39 -6.35
CA GLY A 149 -14.61 -6.38 -6.92
C GLY A 149 -15.96 -6.35 -6.23
N ILE A 150 -16.32 -5.20 -5.67
CA ILE A 150 -17.61 -5.01 -5.01
C ILE A 150 -18.34 -3.89 -5.72
N LYS A 151 -19.59 -4.16 -6.11
CA LYS A 151 -20.47 -3.15 -6.69
C LYS A 151 -21.26 -2.40 -5.62
N MET A 152 -21.37 -1.08 -5.77
CA MET A 152 -22.15 -0.19 -4.91
C MET A 152 -22.99 0.77 -5.77
N GLY A 153 -24.22 0.39 -6.12
CA GLY A 153 -25.11 1.24 -6.92
C GLY A 153 -24.62 1.40 -8.37
N GLY A 154 -24.26 2.61 -8.78
CA GLY A 154 -23.66 2.89 -10.09
C GLY A 154 -22.12 2.78 -10.10
N GLU A 155 -21.51 2.61 -8.92
CA GLU A 155 -20.07 2.57 -8.73
C GLU A 155 -19.60 1.15 -8.41
N GLY A 156 -18.29 0.92 -8.56
CA GLY A 156 -17.62 -0.30 -8.12
C GLY A 156 -16.31 0.01 -7.45
N LEU A 157 -16.02 -0.71 -6.37
CA LEU A 157 -14.72 -0.74 -5.73
C LEU A 157 -13.97 -1.96 -6.23
N LEU A 158 -12.91 -1.72 -7.01
CA LEU A 158 -11.99 -2.74 -7.47
C LEU A 158 -10.74 -2.74 -6.59
N ARG A 159 -10.43 -3.87 -5.98
CA ARG A 159 -9.29 -4.02 -5.06
C ARG A 159 -8.26 -4.97 -5.67
N VAL A 160 -7.01 -4.52 -5.74
CA VAL A 160 -5.87 -5.35 -6.17
C VAL A 160 -4.80 -5.31 -5.09
N VAL A 161 -4.47 -6.47 -4.53
CA VAL A 161 -3.49 -6.60 -3.45
C VAL A 161 -2.27 -7.34 -3.95
N PHE A 162 -1.09 -6.78 -3.75
CA PHE A 162 0.21 -7.44 -3.95
C PHE A 162 0.88 -7.67 -2.60
N GLN A 163 1.43 -8.85 -2.38
CA GLN A 163 2.12 -9.16 -1.12
C GLN A 163 3.22 -10.22 -1.26
N SER A 164 4.21 -10.14 -0.37
CA SER A 164 5.40 -11.02 -0.34
C SER A 164 5.23 -12.30 0.49
N THR A 165 4.08 -12.51 1.12
CA THR A 165 3.75 -13.70 1.91
C THR A 165 2.31 -14.12 1.65
N LYS A 166 2.02 -15.43 1.67
CA LYS A 166 0.65 -15.93 1.62
C LYS A 166 0.01 -15.76 2.99
N GLU A 167 -0.98 -14.89 3.11
CA GLU A 167 -1.81 -14.74 4.33
C GLU A 167 -2.96 -15.75 4.29
#